data_AF-A0A653HAW6-F1
#
_entry.id   AF-A0A653HAW6-F1
#
_cell.length_a   1.000
_cell.length_b   1.000
_cell.length_c   1.000
_cell.angle_alpha   90.00
_cell.angle_beta   90.00
_cell.angle_gamma   90.00
#
_symmetry.space_group_name_H-M   'P 1'
#
loop_
_entity.id
_entity.type
_entity.pdbx_description
1 polymer ?
#
loop_
_entity_poly.entity_id
_entity_poly.type
_entity_poly.pdbx_seq_one_letter_code
_entity_poly.pdbx_strand_id
1 'polypeptide(L)'
;KTDNLAEINNVKDTKTVSNKNNADSNVVPNTTNNTTHNTARNVTHNTARNTTSSDAATVNKDVDDSMDQCVAILNIALIAITDDISSEMTTRLIDQFLLYSNTNQKKAVPLALALLFTSFPKHNVVDVLSKLTHDQDPDVALHAILSLGFVGAGTNNSRIALLLRQLSGFYCKDSNAIFVVRLAQGLLYMGKGLLTINPLYSNRSIINPVALGSLIITIHACLQLRATILGKYHYLLFHLSPCIYPRMLFTVNDKLEPLPISVRVG
;
A
#
# COMPACT_ATOMS: atom_id res chain seq x y z
N LYS A 1 -2.19 68.60 31.42
CA LYS A 1 -2.15 69.10 30.02
C LYS A 1 -2.59 67.93 29.14
N THR A 2 -3.88 67.71 28.87
CA THR A 2 -4.73 68.45 27.89
C THR A 2 -3.97 68.54 26.55
N ASP A 3 -4.38 67.98 25.41
CA ASP A 3 -5.72 67.60 24.94
C ASP A 3 -5.69 66.49 23.87
N ASN A 4 -6.82 65.79 23.78
CA ASN A 4 -7.27 64.91 22.70
C ASN A 4 -7.43 65.66 21.37
N LEU A 5 -7.28 64.96 20.23
CA LEU A 5 -8.34 64.64 19.25
C LEU A 5 -7.72 64.24 17.89
N ALA A 6 -8.26 63.15 17.32
CA ALA A 6 -8.70 62.96 15.92
C ALA A 6 -7.69 63.26 14.77
N GLU A 7 -7.62 62.57 13.63
CA GLU A 7 -8.24 61.43 12.96
C GLU A 7 -7.60 61.47 11.54
N ILE A 8 -7.82 60.45 10.69
CA ILE A 8 -7.83 60.55 9.21
C ILE A 8 -6.48 60.50 8.44
N ASN A 9 -6.29 59.31 7.86
CA ASN A 9 -5.95 58.98 6.47
C ASN A 9 -4.61 59.40 5.81
N ASN A 10 -4.09 58.36 5.14
CA ASN A 10 -3.56 58.32 3.78
C ASN A 10 -2.03 58.31 3.61
N VAL A 11 -1.63 57.75 2.46
CA VAL A 11 -0.27 57.63 1.89
C VAL A 11 0.43 56.33 2.32
N LYS A 12 0.38 55.22 1.56
CA LYS A 12 1.01 54.93 0.24
C LYS A 12 2.50 55.30 0.16
N ASP A 13 3.36 54.35 0.52
CA ASP A 13 4.70 54.17 -0.07
C ASP A 13 4.76 52.76 -0.67
N THR A 14 4.73 52.57 -1.99
CA THR A 14 5.80 52.80 -2.99
C THR A 14 7.10 52.02 -2.74
N LYS A 15 7.32 51.02 -3.61
CA LYS A 15 8.57 50.72 -4.34
C LYS A 15 8.21 49.66 -5.40
N THR A 16 7.97 50.07 -6.66
CA THR A 16 8.94 50.11 -7.78
C THR A 16 9.49 48.71 -8.11
N VAL A 17 9.38 48.24 -9.36
CA VAL A 17 10.33 48.54 -10.44
C VAL A 17 9.68 48.12 -11.78
N SER A 18 9.32 49.09 -12.63
CA SER A 18 9.89 49.32 -13.99
C SER A 18 9.29 48.44 -15.12
N ASN A 19 9.06 48.87 -16.36
CA ASN A 19 9.12 50.16 -17.04
C ASN A 19 8.50 49.95 -18.44
N LYS A 20 8.07 51.06 -19.05
CA LYS A 20 8.04 51.35 -20.50
C LYS A 20 6.92 50.79 -21.41
N ASN A 21 6.03 51.72 -21.70
CA ASN A 21 5.82 52.35 -23.03
C ASN A 21 5.07 51.57 -24.12
N ASN A 22 3.82 52.00 -24.30
CA ASN A 22 3.25 52.64 -25.49
C ASN A 22 3.36 51.96 -26.88
N ALA A 23 2.16 51.76 -27.43
CA ALA A 23 1.70 52.26 -28.73
C ALA A 23 1.36 51.19 -29.79
N ASP A 24 0.05 51.20 -30.10
CA ASP A 24 -0.55 51.25 -31.42
C ASP A 24 -0.47 50.07 -32.41
N SER A 25 -1.70 49.64 -32.73
CA SER A 25 -2.30 49.58 -34.07
C SER A 25 -2.34 48.25 -34.84
N ASN A 26 -3.58 47.89 -35.16
CA ASN A 26 -4.12 47.31 -36.40
C ASN A 26 -3.55 45.98 -36.92
N VAL A 27 -4.47 45.04 -37.19
CA VAL A 27 -4.83 44.53 -38.55
C VAL A 27 -5.72 43.28 -38.41
N VAL A 28 -6.90 43.34 -39.01
CA VAL A 28 -7.83 42.26 -39.42
C VAL A 28 -7.48 41.95 -40.91
N PRO A 29 -7.74 40.80 -41.61
CA PRO A 29 -8.60 39.61 -41.35
C PRO A 29 -8.04 38.22 -41.85
N ASN A 30 -8.92 37.19 -41.85
CA ASN A 30 -9.20 36.24 -42.94
C ASN A 30 -8.54 34.83 -43.03
N THR A 31 -9.43 33.83 -42.89
CA THR A 31 -9.79 32.75 -43.83
C THR A 31 -8.85 31.56 -44.12
N THR A 32 -9.49 30.38 -44.09
CA THR A 32 -9.44 29.24 -45.04
C THR A 32 -8.61 27.97 -44.72
N ASN A 33 -9.37 26.86 -44.65
CA ASN A 33 -9.14 25.53 -45.26
C ASN A 33 -8.41 24.40 -44.50
N ASN A 34 -9.21 23.36 -44.20
CA ASN A 34 -9.11 21.95 -44.60
C ASN A 34 -7.72 21.29 -44.45
N THR A 35 -7.55 20.11 -43.85
CA THR A 35 -8.10 18.81 -44.27
C THR A 35 -7.51 17.75 -43.33
N THR A 36 -8.27 16.79 -42.78
CA THR A 36 -7.86 15.37 -42.68
C THR A 36 -8.96 14.46 -42.09
N HIS A 37 -9.58 13.71 -43.01
CA HIS A 37 -10.03 12.32 -42.93
C HIS A 37 -10.75 11.75 -41.68
N ASN A 38 -12.06 11.60 -41.88
CA ASN A 38 -12.89 10.51 -41.38
C ASN A 38 -12.26 9.12 -41.66
N THR A 39 -12.26 8.25 -40.65
CA THR A 39 -12.44 6.80 -40.84
C THR A 39 -13.25 6.26 -39.67
N ALA A 40 -14.54 6.07 -39.93
CA ALA A 40 -15.48 5.43 -39.05
C ALA A 40 -15.20 3.93 -38.95
N ARG A 41 -15.16 3.40 -37.72
CA ARG A 41 -15.50 2.01 -37.43
C ARG A 41 -16.43 1.99 -36.21
N ASN A 42 -17.73 1.97 -36.52
CA ASN A 42 -18.78 1.55 -35.60
C ASN A 42 -18.64 0.06 -35.33
N VAL A 43 -18.52 -0.33 -34.06
CA VAL A 43 -19.04 -1.60 -33.57
C VAL A 43 -19.93 -1.28 -32.38
N THR A 44 -21.22 -1.38 -32.64
CA THR A 44 -22.32 -1.25 -31.70
C THR A 44 -22.33 -2.42 -30.73
N HIS A 45 -22.36 -2.15 -29.43
CA HIS A 45 -23.17 -2.94 -28.50
C HIS A 45 -23.89 -1.98 -27.53
N ASN A 46 -25.14 -1.72 -27.87
CA ASN A 46 -26.13 -1.16 -26.96
C ASN A 46 -26.35 -2.13 -25.80
N THR A 47 -26.22 -1.63 -24.57
CA THR A 47 -27.05 -2.09 -23.45
C THR A 47 -27.42 -0.85 -22.65
N ALA A 48 -28.63 -0.35 -22.94
CA ALA A 48 -29.25 0.74 -22.21
C ALA A 48 -29.83 0.21 -20.89
N ARG A 49 -29.53 0.89 -19.78
CA ARG A 49 -30.49 1.06 -18.68
C ARG A 49 -30.28 2.45 -18.07
N ASN A 50 -31.38 3.20 -18.08
CA ASN A 50 -31.48 4.63 -17.82
C ASN A 50 -31.86 4.92 -16.35
N THR A 51 -31.44 6.11 -15.90
CA THR A 51 -32.11 7.04 -14.95
C THR A 51 -32.27 6.62 -13.48
N THR A 52 -31.48 7.25 -12.58
CA THR A 52 -31.87 8.35 -11.64
C THR A 52 -30.92 8.42 -10.42
N SER A 53 -29.92 9.33 -10.39
CA SER A 53 -29.24 9.80 -9.15
C SER A 53 -28.04 10.74 -9.46
N SER A 54 -28.24 11.85 -10.17
CA SER A 54 -27.13 12.69 -10.66
C SER A 54 -26.39 13.54 -9.62
N ASP A 55 -26.92 13.74 -8.40
CA ASP A 55 -26.30 14.64 -7.41
C ASP A 55 -25.69 13.94 -6.17
N ALA A 56 -25.92 12.64 -5.99
CA ALA A 56 -25.26 11.80 -4.97
C ALA A 56 -24.11 10.94 -5.54
N ALA A 57 -23.91 10.98 -6.87
CA ALA A 57 -22.93 10.17 -7.57
C ALA A 57 -21.52 10.80 -7.60
N THR A 58 -21.40 12.12 -7.40
CA THR A 58 -20.11 12.83 -7.49
C THR A 58 -19.22 12.53 -6.28
N VAL A 59 -19.79 12.52 -5.06
CA VAL A 59 -19.04 12.18 -3.84
C VAL A 59 -18.69 10.69 -3.76
N ASN A 60 -19.50 9.81 -4.34
CA ASN A 60 -19.20 8.37 -4.39
C ASN A 60 -18.12 8.05 -5.45
N LYS A 61 -18.10 8.75 -6.59
CA LYS A 61 -17.06 8.56 -7.62
C LYS A 61 -15.66 8.88 -7.12
N ASP A 62 -15.48 9.95 -6.34
CA ASP A 62 -14.15 10.33 -5.84
C ASP A 62 -13.58 9.30 -4.83
N VAL A 63 -14.45 8.61 -4.09
CA VAL A 63 -14.08 7.52 -3.17
C VAL A 63 -13.81 6.22 -3.93
N ASP A 64 -14.61 5.92 -4.95
CA ASP A 64 -14.42 4.74 -5.81
C ASP A 64 -13.11 4.87 -6.64
N ASP A 65 -12.84 6.04 -7.24
CA ASP A 65 -11.61 6.32 -7.98
C ASP A 65 -10.37 6.21 -7.06
N SER A 66 -10.51 6.57 -5.77
CA SER A 66 -9.44 6.40 -4.78
C SER A 66 -9.15 4.94 -4.45
N MET A 67 -10.19 4.10 -4.41
CA MET A 67 -10.05 2.67 -4.15
C MET A 67 -9.47 1.95 -5.37
N ASP A 68 -9.90 2.32 -6.57
CA ASP A 68 -9.38 1.78 -7.83
C ASP A 68 -7.88 2.03 -7.97
N GLN A 69 -7.41 3.22 -7.55
CA GLN A 69 -5.98 3.54 -7.51
C GLN A 69 -5.21 2.67 -6.50
N CYS A 70 -5.79 2.37 -5.33
CA CYS A 70 -5.17 1.49 -4.35
C CYS A 70 -5.02 0.05 -4.88
N VAL A 71 -6.06 -0.44 -5.57
CA VAL A 71 -6.05 -1.76 -6.20
C VAL A 71 -5.04 -1.81 -7.36
N ALA A 72 -4.92 -0.73 -8.13
CA ALA A 72 -3.92 -0.63 -9.20
C ALA A 72 -2.48 -0.78 -8.69
N ILE A 73 -2.13 -0.13 -7.56
CA ILE A 73 -0.80 -0.26 -6.94
C ILE A 73 -0.54 -1.71 -6.49
N LEU A 74 -1.55 -2.37 -5.90
CA LEU A 74 -1.44 -3.77 -5.50
C LEU A 74 -1.25 -4.71 -6.70
N ASN A 75 -1.92 -4.43 -7.82
CA ASN A 75 -1.77 -5.22 -9.05
C ASN A 75 -0.39 -5.09 -9.68
N ILE A 76 0.23 -3.90 -9.63
CA ILE A 76 1.61 -3.73 -10.07
C ILE A 76 2.54 -4.61 -9.23
N ALA A 77 2.32 -4.65 -7.92
CA ALA A 77 3.08 -5.52 -7.03
C ALA A 77 2.87 -7.01 -7.34
N LEU A 78 1.64 -7.41 -7.67
CA LEU A 78 1.31 -8.77 -8.05
C LEU A 78 2.03 -9.24 -9.32
N ILE A 79 2.12 -8.38 -10.34
CA ILE A 79 2.82 -8.70 -11.59
C ILE A 79 4.32 -8.93 -11.34
N ALA A 80 4.90 -8.23 -10.38
CA ALA A 80 6.33 -8.26 -10.09
C ALA A 80 6.78 -9.42 -9.17
N ILE A 81 5.87 -10.30 -8.73
CA ILE A 81 6.12 -11.31 -7.69
C ILE A 81 6.95 -12.53 -8.16
N THR A 82 7.09 -12.75 -9.47
CA THR A 82 7.77 -13.97 -9.96
C THR A 82 9.29 -13.83 -9.89
N ASP A 83 9.83 -12.70 -10.33
CA ASP A 83 11.29 -12.53 -10.44
C ASP A 83 11.86 -11.56 -9.41
N ASP A 84 13.06 -11.87 -8.93
CA ASP A 84 13.76 -11.00 -7.97
C ASP A 84 14.15 -9.66 -8.61
N ILE A 85 14.47 -9.68 -9.91
CA ILE A 85 14.79 -8.47 -10.69
C ILE A 85 13.56 -7.56 -10.76
N SER A 86 12.39 -8.10 -11.12
CA SER A 86 11.16 -7.31 -11.20
C SER A 86 10.74 -6.79 -9.84
N SER A 87 10.91 -7.57 -8.78
CA SER A 87 10.62 -7.13 -7.41
C SER A 87 11.54 -5.98 -6.97
N GLU A 88 12.84 -6.01 -7.30
CA GLU A 88 13.76 -4.91 -6.98
C GLU A 88 13.50 -3.65 -7.83
N MET A 89 13.14 -3.81 -9.11
CA MET A 89 12.74 -2.68 -9.95
C MET A 89 11.44 -2.03 -9.44
N THR A 90 10.45 -2.85 -9.09
CA THR A 90 9.15 -2.38 -8.61
C THR A 90 9.25 -1.71 -7.23
N THR A 91 10.21 -2.10 -6.40
CA THR A 91 10.48 -1.40 -5.12
C THR A 91 10.79 0.07 -5.35
N ARG A 92 11.59 0.40 -6.38
CA ARG A 92 11.89 1.80 -6.76
C ARG A 92 10.65 2.54 -7.27
N LEU A 93 9.78 1.86 -8.00
CA LEU A 93 8.51 2.42 -8.46
C LEU A 93 7.58 2.73 -7.27
N ILE A 94 7.54 1.84 -6.27
CA ILE A 94 6.77 2.03 -5.04
C ILE A 94 7.31 3.21 -4.22
N ASP A 95 8.64 3.40 -4.15
CA ASP A 95 9.24 4.58 -3.52
C ASP A 95 8.80 5.88 -4.21
N GLN A 96 8.73 5.88 -5.55
CA GLN A 96 8.19 7.01 -6.30
C GLN A 96 6.71 7.26 -5.96
N PHE A 97 5.89 6.20 -5.84
CA PHE A 97 4.50 6.36 -5.39
C PHE A 97 4.43 6.92 -3.97
N LEU A 98 5.35 6.57 -3.08
CA LEU A 98 5.38 7.13 -1.73
C LEU A 98 5.60 8.66 -1.73
N LEU A 99 6.38 9.19 -2.68
CA LEU A 99 6.62 10.63 -2.79
C LEU A 99 5.44 11.42 -3.38
N TYR A 100 4.72 10.83 -4.34
CA TYR A 100 3.67 11.55 -5.11
C TYR A 100 2.24 11.13 -4.74
N SER A 101 2.04 10.27 -3.74
CA SER A 101 0.74 9.71 -3.41
C SER A 101 -0.16 10.64 -2.58
N ASN A 102 -1.45 10.58 -2.89
CA ASN A 102 -2.51 11.07 -2.00
C ASN A 102 -2.67 10.14 -0.78
N THR A 103 -3.27 10.62 0.33
CA THR A 103 -3.44 9.85 1.58
C THR A 103 -4.05 8.46 1.40
N ASN A 104 -4.97 8.28 0.44
CA ASN A 104 -5.55 6.97 0.14
C ASN A 104 -4.54 6.01 -0.50
N GLN A 105 -3.84 6.46 -1.54
CA GLN A 105 -2.80 5.69 -2.23
C GLN A 105 -1.64 5.34 -1.28
N LYS A 106 -1.29 6.24 -0.35
CA LYS A 106 -0.24 6.03 0.65
C LYS A 106 -0.52 4.83 1.56
N LYS A 107 -1.79 4.49 1.82
CA LYS A 107 -2.20 3.32 2.61
C LYS A 107 -1.92 2.00 1.88
N ALA A 108 -2.00 1.98 0.55
CA ALA A 108 -1.78 0.79 -0.27
C ALA A 108 -0.29 0.43 -0.43
N VAL A 109 0.60 1.43 -0.31
CA VAL A 109 2.05 1.27 -0.51
C VAL A 109 2.69 0.21 0.41
N PRO A 110 2.52 0.25 1.75
CA PRO A 110 3.09 -0.78 2.62
C PRO A 110 2.60 -2.19 2.28
N LEU A 111 1.30 -2.34 1.96
CA LEU A 111 0.71 -3.63 1.61
C LEU A 111 1.28 -4.18 0.30
N ALA A 112 1.48 -3.32 -0.70
CA ALA A 112 2.14 -3.69 -1.95
C ALA A 112 3.56 -4.20 -1.70
N LEU A 113 4.30 -3.55 -0.79
CA LEU A 113 5.65 -3.96 -0.44
C LEU A 113 5.69 -5.28 0.35
N ALA A 114 4.66 -5.55 1.17
CA ALA A 114 4.48 -6.85 1.82
C ALA A 114 4.17 -7.98 0.83
N LEU A 115 3.39 -7.72 -0.21
CA LEU A 115 3.10 -8.69 -1.27
C LEU A 115 4.37 -9.09 -2.04
N LEU A 116 5.24 -8.12 -2.35
CA LEU A 116 6.51 -8.38 -3.03
C LEU A 116 7.45 -9.28 -2.20
N PHE A 117 7.56 -9.00 -0.90
CA PHE A 117 8.58 -9.57 -0.02
C PHE A 117 8.01 -10.43 1.11
N THR A 118 6.99 -11.23 0.83
CA THR A 118 6.40 -12.12 1.83
C THR A 118 7.40 -13.19 2.28
N SER A 119 7.61 -13.32 3.60
CA SER A 119 8.60 -14.22 4.24
C SER A 119 10.07 -14.06 3.75
N PHE A 120 10.41 -12.94 3.11
CA PHE A 120 11.78 -12.61 2.71
C PHE A 120 12.15 -11.20 3.20
N PRO A 121 12.65 -11.07 4.43
CA PRO A 121 12.95 -9.76 5.00
C PRO A 121 14.26 -9.19 4.44
N LYS A 122 14.16 -8.37 3.37
CA LYS A 122 15.25 -7.49 2.94
C LYS A 122 15.41 -6.33 3.91
N HIS A 123 16.66 -5.97 4.22
CA HIS A 123 16.94 -4.84 5.12
C HIS A 123 16.36 -3.52 4.61
N ASN A 124 16.49 -3.25 3.31
CA ASN A 124 15.99 -2.03 2.67
C ASN A 124 14.49 -1.83 2.90
N VAL A 125 13.71 -2.90 2.73
CA VAL A 125 12.24 -2.90 2.87
C VAL A 125 11.83 -2.69 4.32
N VAL A 126 12.50 -3.37 5.26
CA VAL A 126 12.23 -3.24 6.69
C VAL A 126 12.48 -1.81 7.16
N ASP A 127 13.50 -1.13 6.64
CA ASP A 127 13.80 0.25 7.01
C ASP A 127 12.77 1.24 6.47
N VAL A 128 12.26 1.02 5.25
CA VAL A 128 11.16 1.81 4.69
C VAL A 128 9.89 1.62 5.52
N LEU A 129 9.50 0.37 5.82
CA LEU A 129 8.33 0.05 6.66
C LEU A 129 8.47 0.63 8.08
N SER A 130 9.67 0.59 8.66
CA SER A 130 9.95 1.15 9.98
C SER A 130 9.68 2.65 10.03
N LYS A 131 10.03 3.39 8.96
CA LYS A 131 9.74 4.82 8.85
C LYS A 131 8.24 5.07 8.71
N LEU A 132 7.55 4.27 7.89
CA LEU A 132 6.10 4.39 7.66
C LEU A 132 5.26 4.05 8.90
N THR A 133 5.82 3.31 9.86
CA THR A 133 5.09 2.94 11.08
C THR A 133 4.89 4.11 12.07
N HIS A 134 5.72 5.16 11.97
CA HIS A 134 5.60 6.38 12.77
C HIS A 134 5.05 7.56 11.94
N ASP A 135 4.35 7.25 10.84
CA ASP A 135 3.71 8.28 10.02
C ASP A 135 2.55 8.96 10.76
N GLN A 136 2.22 10.19 10.35
CA GLN A 136 1.19 11.00 11.02
C GLN A 136 -0.21 10.40 10.88
N ASP A 137 -0.46 9.71 9.75
CA ASP A 137 -1.73 9.07 9.48
C ASP A 137 -1.81 7.68 10.15
N PRO A 138 -2.73 7.47 11.11
CA PRO A 138 -2.81 6.22 11.86
C PRO A 138 -3.17 5.03 10.96
N ASP A 139 -3.97 5.26 9.91
CA ASP A 139 -4.29 4.20 8.95
C ASP A 139 -3.03 3.72 8.23
N VAL A 140 -2.18 4.62 7.72
CA VAL A 140 -0.94 4.22 7.02
C VAL A 140 -0.01 3.48 7.97
N ALA A 141 0.11 3.94 9.22
CA ALA A 141 0.90 3.29 10.25
C ALA A 141 0.40 1.86 10.54
N LEU A 142 -0.91 1.64 10.65
CA LEU A 142 -1.48 0.30 10.86
C LEU A 142 -1.20 -0.65 9.69
N HIS A 143 -1.32 -0.17 8.45
CA HIS A 143 -0.95 -0.97 7.27
C HIS A 143 0.54 -1.30 7.25
N ALA A 144 1.41 -0.38 7.66
CA ALA A 144 2.85 -0.61 7.76
C ALA A 144 3.21 -1.66 8.82
N ILE A 145 2.59 -1.61 10.00
CA ILE A 145 2.77 -2.62 11.07
C ILE A 145 2.39 -4.01 10.57
N LEU A 146 1.23 -4.12 9.94
CA LEU A 146 0.75 -5.39 9.42
C LEU A 146 1.65 -5.93 8.30
N SER A 147 2.07 -5.05 7.39
CA SER A 147 3.00 -5.35 6.31
C SER A 147 4.33 -5.89 6.84
N LEU A 148 4.81 -5.35 7.96
CA LEU A 148 6.02 -5.83 8.62
C LEU A 148 5.87 -7.27 9.15
N GLY A 149 4.67 -7.62 9.64
CA GLY A 149 4.32 -8.99 10.02
C GLY A 149 4.35 -9.96 8.83
N PHE A 150 3.82 -9.56 7.67
CA PHE A 150 3.85 -10.38 6.46
C PHE A 150 5.26 -10.57 5.88
N VAL A 151 6.07 -9.51 5.85
CA VAL A 151 7.47 -9.59 5.39
C VAL A 151 8.31 -10.50 6.29
N GLY A 152 8.06 -10.44 7.60
CA GLY A 152 8.76 -11.25 8.60
C GLY A 152 8.17 -12.65 8.82
N ALA A 153 7.09 -13.03 8.16
CA ALA A 153 6.31 -14.22 8.53
C ALA A 153 7.16 -15.49 8.57
N GLY A 154 7.20 -16.17 9.72
CA GLY A 154 7.94 -17.43 9.87
C GLY A 154 9.46 -17.33 9.88
N THR A 155 10.05 -16.15 9.64
CA THR A 155 11.52 -15.99 9.55
C THR A 155 12.19 -15.74 10.90
N ASN A 156 11.41 -15.43 11.94
CA ASN A 156 11.92 -15.10 13.27
C ASN A 156 13.04 -14.04 13.25
N ASN A 157 12.91 -13.02 12.39
CA ASN A 157 13.89 -11.95 12.28
C ASN A 157 13.91 -11.09 13.56
N SER A 158 15.03 -11.10 14.28
CA SER A 158 15.21 -10.43 15.58
C SER A 158 15.01 -8.91 15.51
N ARG A 159 15.38 -8.27 14.38
CA ARG A 159 15.20 -6.83 14.20
C ARG A 159 13.71 -6.47 14.11
N ILE A 160 12.93 -7.21 13.33
CA ILE A 160 11.49 -7.02 13.20
C ILE A 160 10.80 -7.30 14.54
N ALA A 161 11.23 -8.33 15.26
CA ALA A 161 10.71 -8.65 16.60
C ALA A 161 10.91 -7.49 17.58
N LEU A 162 12.10 -6.90 17.60
CA LEU A 162 12.40 -5.78 18.48
C LEU A 162 11.56 -4.55 18.11
N LEU A 163 11.42 -4.25 16.82
CA LEU A 163 10.61 -3.13 16.35
C LEU A 163 9.14 -3.30 16.76
N LEU A 164 8.54 -4.47 16.49
CA LEU A 164 7.16 -4.75 16.90
C LEU A 164 6.96 -4.68 18.41
N ARG A 165 7.99 -5.00 19.21
CA ARG A 165 7.93 -4.87 20.67
C ARG A 165 7.96 -3.40 21.12
N GLN A 166 8.78 -2.56 20.49
CA GLN A 166 8.80 -1.11 20.74
C GLN A 166 7.47 -0.47 20.36
N LEU A 167 6.91 -0.85 19.21
CA LEU A 167 5.61 -0.37 18.72
C LEU A 167 4.46 -0.78 19.63
N SER A 168 4.50 -1.99 20.18
CA SER A 168 3.52 -2.42 21.18
C SER A 168 3.53 -1.52 22.42
N GLY A 169 4.68 -1.00 22.82
CA GLY A 169 4.80 -0.06 23.95
C GLY A 169 4.31 1.34 23.61
N PHE A 170 4.56 1.79 22.37
CA PHE A 170 4.13 3.10 21.89
C PHE A 170 2.60 3.19 21.70
N TYR A 171 1.99 2.16 21.10
CA TYR A 171 0.57 2.12 20.77
C TYR A 171 -0.34 1.61 21.92
N CYS A 172 0.15 1.55 23.16
CA CYS A 172 -0.60 1.05 24.33
C CYS A 172 -1.96 1.72 24.59
N LYS A 173 -2.20 2.93 24.04
CA LYS A 173 -3.44 3.68 24.24
C LYS A 173 -4.56 3.29 23.26
N ASP A 174 -4.23 2.80 22.07
CA ASP A 174 -5.21 2.43 21.06
C ASP A 174 -5.35 0.90 20.97
N SER A 175 -6.51 0.39 21.37
CA SER A 175 -6.81 -1.05 21.36
C SER A 175 -6.68 -1.66 19.96
N ASN A 176 -7.03 -0.89 18.93
CA ASN A 176 -7.03 -1.35 17.55
C ASN A 176 -5.61 -1.56 17.03
N ALA A 177 -4.72 -0.61 17.33
CA ALA A 177 -3.32 -0.69 16.97
C ALA A 177 -2.62 -1.85 17.68
N ILE A 178 -2.91 -2.09 18.96
CA ILE A 178 -2.35 -3.21 19.71
C ILE A 178 -2.77 -4.56 19.12
N PHE A 179 -4.04 -4.69 18.70
CA PHE A 179 -4.52 -5.90 18.06
C PHE A 179 -3.74 -6.23 16.78
N VAL A 180 -3.49 -5.22 15.94
CA VAL A 180 -2.72 -5.36 14.70
C VAL A 180 -1.24 -5.67 14.98
N VAL A 181 -0.63 -5.01 15.96
CA VAL A 181 0.75 -5.33 16.40
C VAL A 181 0.86 -6.76 16.90
N ARG A 182 -0.13 -7.25 17.66
CA ARG A 182 -0.14 -8.63 18.16
C ARG A 182 -0.33 -9.63 17.01
N LEU A 183 -1.18 -9.32 16.04
CA LEU A 183 -1.34 -10.13 14.83
C LEU A 183 -0.02 -10.24 14.06
N ALA A 184 0.67 -9.11 13.87
CA ALA A 184 1.99 -9.07 13.22
C ALA A 184 3.05 -9.89 13.99
N GLN A 185 3.04 -9.82 15.33
CA GLN A 185 3.91 -10.66 16.17
C GLN A 185 3.58 -12.15 16.02
N GLY A 186 2.30 -12.52 15.94
CA GLY A 186 1.86 -13.90 15.71
C GLY A 186 2.35 -14.44 14.37
N LEU A 187 2.30 -13.62 13.32
CA LEU A 187 2.82 -13.95 11.98
C LEU A 187 4.35 -14.13 12.00
N LEU A 188 5.09 -13.27 12.71
CA LEU A 188 6.56 -13.36 12.81
C LEU A 188 7.01 -14.69 13.45
N TYR A 189 6.35 -15.13 14.53
CA TYR A 189 6.70 -16.35 15.27
C TYR A 189 5.89 -17.59 14.84
N MET A 190 5.35 -17.59 13.62
CA MET A 190 4.51 -18.67 13.12
C MET A 190 5.25 -20.03 13.20
N GLY A 191 4.68 -20.98 13.95
CA GLY A 191 5.31 -22.28 14.19
C GLY A 191 6.69 -22.22 14.85
N LYS A 192 6.97 -21.19 15.67
CA LYS A 192 8.32 -20.87 16.22
C LYS A 192 9.38 -20.57 15.15
N GLY A 193 8.96 -20.27 13.92
CA GLY A 193 9.84 -20.09 12.76
C GLY A 193 9.87 -21.30 11.81
N LEU A 194 9.09 -22.34 12.08
CA LEU A 194 9.01 -23.54 11.22
C LEU A 194 7.96 -23.42 10.12
N LEU A 195 7.07 -22.43 10.17
CA LEU A 195 6.02 -22.25 9.18
C LEU A 195 6.29 -20.93 8.46
N THR A 196 6.36 -20.94 7.13
CA THR A 196 6.58 -19.74 6.31
C THR A 196 5.39 -19.49 5.39
N ILE A 197 5.12 -18.22 5.05
CA ILE A 197 4.07 -17.84 4.10
C ILE A 197 4.76 -17.56 2.77
N ASN A 198 4.70 -18.49 1.83
CA ASN A 198 5.30 -18.26 0.52
C ASN A 198 4.36 -18.75 -0.58
N PRO A 199 3.83 -17.86 -1.44
CA PRO A 199 3.01 -18.26 -2.58
C PRO A 199 3.84 -18.95 -3.69
N LEU A 200 5.16 -18.89 -3.60
CA LEU A 200 6.08 -19.36 -4.62
C LEU A 200 6.79 -20.63 -4.16
N TYR A 201 6.81 -21.63 -5.02
CA TYR A 201 7.48 -22.90 -4.80
C TYR A 201 8.79 -22.95 -5.61
N SER A 202 9.82 -23.60 -5.04
CA SER A 202 11.13 -23.83 -5.69
C SER A 202 11.80 -22.56 -6.27
N ASN A 203 12.53 -21.82 -5.43
CA ASN A 203 13.32 -20.63 -5.84
C ASN A 203 12.56 -19.68 -6.77
N ARG A 204 11.31 -19.33 -6.40
CA ARG A 204 10.48 -18.38 -7.12
C ARG A 204 10.06 -18.75 -8.55
N SER A 205 10.36 -19.97 -9.00
CA SER A 205 10.12 -20.40 -10.38
C SER A 205 8.69 -20.90 -10.64
N ILE A 206 7.99 -21.42 -9.64
CA ILE A 206 6.63 -21.99 -9.82
C ILE A 206 5.66 -21.30 -8.87
N ILE A 207 4.59 -20.75 -9.42
CA ILE A 207 3.50 -20.13 -8.66
C ILE A 207 2.48 -21.20 -8.30
N ASN A 208 2.13 -21.32 -7.01
CA ASN A 208 0.94 -22.06 -6.62
C ASN A 208 -0.27 -21.13 -6.68
N PRO A 209 -1.23 -21.34 -7.61
CA PRO A 209 -2.38 -20.43 -7.78
C PRO A 209 -3.27 -20.36 -6.53
N VAL A 210 -3.33 -21.44 -5.73
CA VAL A 210 -4.16 -21.49 -4.52
C VAL A 210 -3.54 -20.64 -3.41
N ALA A 211 -2.24 -20.80 -3.16
CA ALA A 211 -1.52 -20.03 -2.15
C ALA A 211 -1.43 -18.54 -2.52
N LEU A 212 -1.30 -18.23 -3.81
CA LEU A 212 -1.29 -16.86 -4.31
C LEU A 212 -2.68 -16.21 -4.16
N GLY A 213 -3.75 -16.90 -4.58
CA GLY A 213 -5.12 -16.38 -4.46
C GLY A 213 -5.50 -16.09 -3.01
N SER A 214 -5.10 -16.97 -2.09
CA SER A 214 -5.38 -16.82 -0.67
C SER A 214 -4.62 -15.66 -0.01
N LEU A 215 -3.38 -15.43 -0.44
CA LEU A 215 -2.57 -14.27 -0.02
C LEU A 215 -3.19 -12.96 -0.53
N ILE A 216 -3.60 -12.91 -1.80
CA ILE A 216 -4.24 -11.73 -2.41
C ILE A 216 -5.54 -11.39 -1.68
N ILE A 217 -6.38 -12.39 -1.40
CA ILE A 217 -7.63 -12.20 -0.65
C ILE A 217 -7.35 -11.58 0.72
N THR A 218 -6.34 -12.09 1.42
CA THR A 218 -5.97 -11.58 2.76
C THR A 218 -5.47 -10.14 2.66
N ILE A 219 -4.61 -9.82 1.70
CA ILE A 219 -4.06 -8.46 1.53
C ILE A 219 -5.13 -7.47 1.07
N HIS A 220 -6.03 -7.89 0.18
CA HIS A 220 -7.16 -7.06 -0.25
C HIS A 220 -8.13 -6.80 0.91
N ALA A 221 -8.39 -7.80 1.75
CA ALA A 221 -9.14 -7.61 3.00
C ALA A 221 -8.43 -6.65 3.98
N CYS A 222 -7.10 -6.57 3.95
CA CYS A 222 -6.32 -5.64 4.76
C CYS A 222 -6.42 -4.19 4.28
N LEU A 223 -6.86 -3.90 3.05
CA LEU A 223 -6.97 -2.53 2.52
C LEU A 223 -7.96 -1.67 3.32
N GLN A 224 -8.95 -2.31 3.95
CA GLN A 224 -9.86 -1.65 4.89
C GLN A 224 -9.83 -2.27 6.28
N LEU A 225 -8.62 -2.32 6.86
CA LEU A 225 -8.31 -2.95 8.14
C LEU A 225 -9.31 -2.66 9.28
N ARG A 226 -9.77 -1.41 9.38
CA ARG A 226 -10.68 -0.96 10.45
C ARG A 226 -12.09 -1.53 10.31
N ALA A 227 -12.56 -1.76 9.08
CA ALA A 227 -13.91 -2.27 8.83
C ALA A 227 -13.95 -3.81 8.78
N THR A 228 -12.93 -4.44 8.21
CA THR A 228 -12.87 -5.89 7.98
C THR A 228 -12.32 -6.63 9.21
N ILE A 229 -11.03 -6.45 9.48
CA ILE A 229 -10.25 -7.25 10.43
C ILE A 229 -10.51 -6.85 11.88
N LEU A 230 -10.78 -5.57 12.12
CA LEU A 230 -11.06 -5.05 13.46
C LEU A 230 -12.56 -5.06 13.81
N GLY A 231 -13.42 -5.18 12.78
CA GLY A 231 -14.87 -5.16 12.89
C GLY A 231 -15.46 -6.57 13.06
N LYS A 232 -16.27 -6.99 12.08
CA LYS A 232 -17.08 -8.22 12.18
C LYS A 232 -16.40 -9.46 11.59
N TYR A 233 -15.38 -9.29 10.77
CA TYR A 233 -14.89 -10.34 9.86
C TYR A 233 -13.49 -10.83 10.21
N HIS A 234 -13.26 -11.19 11.48
CA HIS A 234 -11.98 -11.75 11.92
C HIS A 234 -11.60 -13.06 11.21
N TYR A 235 -12.59 -13.82 10.74
CA TYR A 235 -12.36 -15.08 10.02
C TYR A 235 -11.68 -14.91 8.67
N LEU A 236 -11.63 -13.70 8.10
CA LEU A 236 -10.93 -13.46 6.83
C LEU A 236 -9.43 -13.78 6.93
N LEU A 237 -8.84 -13.68 8.12
CA LEU A 237 -7.45 -14.08 8.37
C LEU A 237 -7.24 -15.60 8.20
N PHE A 238 -8.30 -16.42 8.31
CA PHE A 238 -8.21 -17.87 8.11
C PHE A 238 -7.94 -18.23 6.64
N HIS A 239 -8.27 -17.34 5.68
CA HIS A 239 -7.89 -17.52 4.28
C HIS A 239 -6.38 -17.52 4.07
N LEU A 240 -5.57 -17.19 5.07
CA LEU A 240 -4.12 -17.32 5.00
C LEU A 240 -3.63 -18.78 5.07
N SER A 241 -4.45 -19.71 5.60
CA SER A 241 -4.06 -21.10 5.86
C SER A 241 -3.42 -21.86 4.67
N PRO A 242 -3.95 -21.81 3.43
CA PRO A 242 -3.34 -22.54 2.31
C PRO A 242 -2.04 -21.92 1.80
N CYS A 243 -1.67 -20.71 2.26
CA CYS A 243 -0.38 -20.09 1.97
C CYS A 243 0.72 -20.54 2.95
N ILE A 244 0.34 -21.19 4.06
CA ILE A 244 1.28 -21.63 5.09
C ILE A 244 1.96 -22.92 4.64
N TYR A 245 3.29 -22.87 4.52
CA TYR A 245 4.12 -24.01 4.18
C TYR A 245 5.04 -24.41 5.36
N PRO A 246 5.03 -25.68 5.81
CA PRO A 246 5.92 -26.15 6.86
C PRO A 246 7.34 -26.43 6.35
N ARG A 247 8.32 -25.86 7.04
CA ARG A 247 9.76 -26.15 6.92
C ARG A 247 10.23 -26.98 8.12
N MET A 248 9.64 -28.16 8.31
CA MET A 248 10.05 -29.11 9.35
C MET A 248 10.95 -30.19 8.76
N LEU A 249 12.09 -30.43 9.37
CA LEU A 249 12.91 -31.62 9.10
C LEU A 249 12.37 -32.79 9.92
N PHE A 250 12.12 -33.91 9.27
CA PHE A 250 11.73 -35.15 9.94
C PHE A 250 12.88 -36.15 9.79
N THR A 251 13.53 -36.50 10.91
CA THR A 251 14.59 -37.51 10.91
C THR A 251 13.97 -38.90 11.07
N VAL A 252 14.11 -39.72 10.03
CA VAL A 252 13.69 -41.13 10.02
C VAL A 252 14.91 -42.04 10.19
N ASN A 253 14.72 -43.14 10.93
CA ASN A 253 15.71 -44.20 11.07
C ASN A 253 15.60 -45.22 9.89
N ASP A 254 16.50 -46.21 9.81
CA ASP A 254 16.49 -47.24 8.74
C ASP A 254 15.18 -48.06 8.66
N LYS A 255 14.35 -48.02 9.72
CA LYS A 255 13.03 -48.66 9.79
C LYS A 255 11.86 -47.70 9.49
N LEU A 256 12.12 -46.50 8.98
CA LEU A 256 11.14 -45.43 8.74
C LEU A 256 10.41 -44.92 10.00
N GLU A 257 10.89 -45.24 11.19
CA GLU A 257 10.34 -44.73 12.44
C GLU A 257 10.84 -43.29 12.71
N PRO A 258 9.98 -42.39 13.23
CA PRO A 258 10.40 -41.06 13.66
C PRO A 258 11.43 -41.16 14.78
N LEU A 259 12.62 -40.57 14.59
CA LEU A 259 13.56 -40.38 15.69
C LEU A 259 13.53 -38.91 16.13
N PRO A 260 13.28 -38.60 17.42
CA PRO A 260 13.32 -37.23 17.91
C PRO A 260 14.77 -36.79 18.09
N ILE A 261 15.44 -36.41 17.01
CA ILE A 261 16.77 -35.80 17.05
C ILE A 261 16.60 -34.28 17.09
N SER A 262 17.28 -33.63 18.02
CA SER A 262 17.32 -32.16 18.08
C SER A 262 18.19 -31.61 16.95
N VAL A 263 17.62 -31.45 15.76
CA VAL A 263 18.25 -30.71 14.67
C VAL A 263 17.86 -29.24 14.78
N ARG A 264 18.84 -28.36 14.90
CA ARG A 264 18.60 -26.91 14.86
C ARG A 264 18.36 -26.51 13.41
N VAL A 265 17.10 -26.40 13.04
CA VAL A 265 16.69 -25.78 11.77
C VAL A 265 16.69 -24.26 12.00
N GLY A 266 17.53 -23.55 11.26
CA GLY A 266 17.68 -22.10 11.30
C GLY A 266 17.74 -21.54 9.89
#